data_AF-A0AAD3DAL5-F1
#
_entry.id   AF-A0AAD3DAL5-F1
#
_cell.length_a   1.000
_cell.length_b   1.000
_cell.length_c   1.000
_cell.angle_alpha   90.00
_cell.angle_beta   90.00
_cell.angle_gamma   90.00
#
_symmetry.space_group_name_H-M   'P 1'
#
loop_
_entity.id
_entity.type
_entity.pdbx_description
1 polymer ?
#
loop_
_entity_poly.entity_id
_entity_poly.type
_entity_poly.pdbx_seq_one_letter_code
_entity_poly.pdbx_strand_id
1 'polypeptide(L)'
;MRLFDGISCNPAQKCSFKACKCHDGDDSVPLRQCAACGLTAYCSKEAQKKDWVRHKQVCSKLRPFKEFIMNHPEMKPSLDGISFEVPDIVEEYKKIYPSLHPFHYLFIETALQATRDMLKENLEMMSIENDPDPQNLLKRWMEVGPALFDFISTADAGDVWKTKPYRLYSPPAPQQFRNTSFSCPTHIQNGKTIVDIGFVDFGIIFESVDSVDPDGEPVQVLAYDKDPFCIAKTLVMHEMILDEIVQPRSVVEVWLSSLWSVKTFEAFKRAVRVIIDEKGSALDKSVRDILNFWRKQKKMTSKVALAYQEKAMINRLDSDFAMTTCSLESETDRVKFLRYSMTKALYEDTTTVIGSVVMNTEKESIGIKQAFECCFEAVPYRIHIVMERGGIFERTVTFFERNMSKYMNLVRQKAIVFSPKLSTLTTDNEAVLSEMKDAKPYLISWSNNNNNSMI
;
A
#
# COMPACT_ATOMS: atom_id res chain seq x y z
N MET A 1 26.51 12.11 -7.32
CA MET A 1 27.37 11.89 -6.14
C MET A 1 26.69 10.80 -5.31
N ARG A 2 27.26 9.58 -5.25
CA ARG A 2 26.56 8.35 -4.87
C ARG A 2 26.72 8.11 -3.35
N LEU A 3 25.64 7.94 -2.59
CA LEU A 3 25.73 7.82 -1.12
C LEU A 3 26.59 6.65 -0.65
N PHE A 4 26.69 5.61 -1.47
CA PHE A 4 27.51 4.43 -1.19
C PHE A 4 28.04 3.87 -2.50
N ASP A 5 28.97 4.58 -3.15
CA ASP A 5 29.77 3.94 -4.20
C ASP A 5 30.37 2.65 -3.62
N GLY A 6 29.99 1.51 -4.19
CA GLY A 6 30.62 0.21 -3.96
C GLY A 6 30.03 -0.73 -2.89
N ILE A 7 29.04 -0.38 -2.05
CA ILE A 7 28.70 -1.25 -0.90
C ILE A 7 27.83 -2.41 -1.36
N SER A 8 28.46 -3.51 -1.78
CA SER A 8 27.76 -4.78 -1.92
C SER A 8 27.62 -5.43 -0.54
N CYS A 9 26.40 -5.71 -0.11
CA CYS A 9 26.14 -6.89 0.69
C CYS A 9 25.48 -7.86 -0.29
N ASN A 10 26.20 -8.94 -0.62
CA ASN A 10 25.86 -9.76 -1.78
C ASN A 10 25.26 -11.10 -1.31
N PRO A 11 24.01 -11.41 -1.70
CA PRO A 11 23.47 -12.76 -1.66
C PRO A 11 24.08 -13.69 -2.73
N ALA A 12 24.76 -13.15 -3.75
CA ALA A 12 25.54 -13.94 -4.71
C ALA A 12 26.99 -14.10 -4.24
N GLN A 13 27.64 -15.21 -4.60
CA GLN A 13 29.03 -15.55 -4.27
C GLN A 13 30.08 -14.63 -4.95
N LYS A 14 29.94 -13.29 -4.89
CA LYS A 14 30.93 -12.34 -5.43
C LYS A 14 31.59 -11.51 -4.34
N CYS A 15 32.88 -11.26 -4.52
CA CYS A 15 33.68 -10.40 -3.66
C CYS A 15 33.14 -8.97 -3.63
N SER A 16 33.08 -8.36 -2.44
CA SER A 16 32.51 -7.03 -2.23
C SER A 16 33.35 -5.88 -2.77
N PHE A 17 34.59 -6.14 -3.21
CA PHE A 17 35.41 -5.16 -3.91
C PHE A 17 35.02 -5.11 -5.40
N LYS A 18 34.28 -4.08 -5.82
CA LYS A 18 33.73 -3.98 -7.20
C LYS A 18 34.76 -4.07 -8.33
N ALA A 19 36.00 -3.64 -8.09
CA ALA A 19 37.09 -3.73 -9.07
C ALA A 19 37.89 -5.04 -8.97
N CYS A 20 37.39 -6.04 -8.24
CA CYS A 20 38.02 -7.34 -8.13
C CYS A 20 37.85 -8.13 -9.43
N LYS A 21 38.95 -8.43 -10.11
CA LYS A 21 38.99 -9.26 -11.33
C LYS A 21 39.10 -10.76 -11.04
N CYS A 22 39.09 -11.16 -9.77
CA CYS A 22 39.30 -12.56 -9.40
C CYS A 22 38.05 -13.44 -9.63
N HIS A 23 36.91 -12.86 -10.03
CA HIS A 23 35.60 -13.54 -10.13
C HIS A 23 34.84 -13.12 -11.39
N ASP A 24 35.46 -13.20 -12.58
CA ASP A 24 34.74 -13.08 -13.86
C ASP A 24 33.78 -14.28 -14.08
N GLY A 25 32.91 -14.59 -13.10
CA GLY A 25 31.91 -15.64 -13.13
C GLY A 25 32.32 -17.00 -12.55
N ASP A 26 33.48 -17.12 -11.88
CA ASP A 26 33.92 -18.39 -11.27
C ASP A 26 33.47 -18.50 -9.80
N ASP A 27 32.43 -19.30 -9.56
CA ASP A 27 31.82 -19.58 -8.26
C ASP A 27 32.70 -20.48 -7.35
N SER A 28 33.86 -20.95 -7.82
CA SER A 28 34.73 -21.88 -7.08
C SER A 28 35.61 -21.23 -6.01
N VAL A 29 35.68 -19.89 -5.94
CA VAL A 29 36.57 -19.19 -4.98
C VAL A 29 35.85 -18.93 -3.65
N PRO A 30 36.32 -19.51 -2.52
CA PRO A 30 35.67 -19.32 -1.23
C PRO A 30 35.81 -17.88 -0.74
N LEU A 31 34.68 -17.23 -0.46
CA LEU A 31 34.64 -15.88 0.08
C LEU A 31 34.77 -15.89 1.62
N ARG A 32 35.54 -14.95 2.16
CA ARG A 32 35.74 -14.75 3.59
C ARG A 32 34.95 -13.54 4.06
N GLN A 33 34.07 -13.74 5.03
CA GLN A 33 33.29 -12.65 5.64
C GLN A 33 34.18 -11.70 6.45
N CYS A 34 33.83 -10.43 6.48
CA CYS A 34 34.46 -9.45 7.36
C CYS A 34 34.28 -9.87 8.83
N ALA A 35 35.38 -10.06 9.55
CA ALA A 35 35.33 -10.53 10.94
C ALA A 35 34.56 -9.56 11.87
N ALA A 36 34.53 -8.26 11.56
CA ALA A 36 33.88 -7.24 12.38
C ALA A 36 32.37 -7.19 12.14
N CYS A 37 31.90 -6.85 10.93
CA CYS A 37 30.46 -6.71 10.66
C CYS A 37 29.78 -7.99 10.13
N GLY A 38 30.52 -8.97 9.60
CA GLY A 38 29.94 -10.20 9.03
C GLY A 38 29.16 -10.05 7.71
N LEU A 39 28.82 -8.83 7.29
CA LEU A 39 27.91 -8.55 6.17
C LEU A 39 28.58 -8.42 4.79
N THR A 40 29.89 -8.17 4.72
CA THR A 40 30.65 -8.14 3.46
C THR A 40 31.58 -9.33 3.36
N ALA A 41 31.86 -9.79 2.13
CA ALA A 41 32.69 -10.96 1.88
C ALA A 41 33.74 -10.70 0.81
N TYR A 42 34.96 -11.16 1.03
CA TYR A 42 36.11 -10.91 0.16
C TYR A 42 36.79 -12.22 -0.21
N CYS A 43 37.24 -12.34 -1.45
CA CYS A 43 38.01 -13.50 -1.89
C CYS A 43 39.42 -13.56 -1.31
N SER A 44 39.94 -12.42 -0.86
CA SER A 44 41.31 -12.28 -0.39
C SER A 44 41.43 -11.13 0.61
N LYS A 45 42.47 -11.18 1.44
CA LYS A 45 42.80 -10.07 2.35
C LYS A 45 43.21 -8.83 1.57
N GLU A 46 43.78 -9.00 0.38
CA GLU A 46 44.21 -7.94 -0.52
C GLU A 46 42.99 -7.18 -1.06
N ALA A 47 41.93 -7.88 -1.46
CA ALA A 47 40.67 -7.26 -1.85
C ALA A 47 40.03 -6.49 -0.69
N GLN A 48 40.00 -7.08 0.51
CA GLN A 48 39.51 -6.40 1.71
C GLN A 48 40.33 -5.14 2.02
N LYS A 49 41.66 -5.19 1.95
CA LYS A 49 42.54 -4.02 2.21
C LYS A 49 42.29 -2.88 1.21
N LYS A 50 42.12 -3.20 -0.08
CA LYS A 50 41.80 -2.22 -1.11
C LYS A 50 40.42 -1.59 -0.89
N ASP A 51 39.47 -2.38 -0.42
CA ASP A 51 38.12 -1.91 -0.09
C ASP A 51 38.01 -1.22 1.28
N TRP A 52 39.01 -1.39 2.15
CA TRP A 52 38.93 -1.02 3.57
C TRP A 52 38.67 0.48 3.79
N VAL A 53 39.24 1.36 2.99
CA VAL A 53 39.03 2.83 3.09
C VAL A 53 37.54 3.17 3.02
N ARG A 54 36.82 2.45 2.17
CA ARG A 54 35.40 2.60 1.91
C ARG A 54 34.56 1.82 2.92
N HIS A 55 34.92 0.55 3.16
CA HIS A 55 34.20 -0.34 4.06
C HIS A 55 34.28 0.08 5.54
N LYS A 56 35.42 0.63 6.00
CA LYS A 56 35.62 1.02 7.41
C LYS A 56 34.53 1.95 7.93
N GLN A 57 34.02 2.86 7.09
CA GLN A 57 33.01 3.87 7.47
C GLN A 57 31.65 3.25 7.82
N VAL A 58 31.32 2.10 7.22
CA VAL A 58 30.08 1.36 7.47
C VAL A 58 30.29 0.16 8.37
N CYS A 59 31.49 -0.42 8.40
CA CYS A 59 31.81 -1.59 9.20
C CYS A 59 31.52 -1.40 10.69
N SER A 60 31.82 -0.23 11.25
CA SER A 60 31.53 0.07 12.67
C SER A 60 30.03 0.22 12.94
N LYS A 61 29.30 0.88 12.03
CA LYS A 61 27.84 1.09 12.14
C LYS A 61 27.04 -0.21 12.02
N LEU A 62 27.57 -1.16 11.25
CA LEU A 62 26.92 -2.47 11.02
C LEU A 62 27.29 -3.52 12.08
N ARG A 63 28.24 -3.24 12.98
CA ARG A 63 28.65 -4.19 14.02
C ARG A 63 27.53 -4.52 15.03
N PRO A 64 26.76 -3.54 15.57
CA PRO A 64 25.64 -3.85 16.45
C PRO A 64 24.62 -4.78 15.79
N PHE A 65 24.45 -4.66 14.47
CA PHE A 65 23.58 -5.54 13.69
C PHE A 65 24.08 -6.99 13.71
N LYS A 66 25.38 -7.24 13.54
CA LYS A 66 25.96 -8.58 13.68
C LYS A 66 25.70 -9.16 15.08
N GLU A 67 25.90 -8.38 16.12
CA GLU A 67 25.70 -8.81 17.52
C GLU A 67 24.21 -9.13 17.77
N PHE A 68 23.29 -8.33 17.22
CA PHE A 68 21.86 -8.60 17.24
C PHE A 68 21.51 -9.93 16.53
N ILE A 69 22.05 -10.19 15.34
CA ILE A 69 21.83 -11.45 14.59
C ILE A 69 22.40 -12.65 15.33
N MET A 70 23.57 -12.52 15.94
CA MET A 70 24.17 -13.59 16.73
C MET A 70 23.25 -14.04 17.87
N ASN A 71 22.44 -13.12 18.40
CA ASN A 71 21.44 -13.38 19.42
C ASN A 71 20.07 -13.80 18.85
N HIS A 72 19.83 -13.64 17.54
CA HIS A 72 18.59 -13.93 16.82
C HIS A 72 18.86 -14.73 15.53
N PRO A 73 19.38 -15.97 15.65
CA PRO A 73 19.79 -16.78 14.50
C PRO A 73 18.64 -17.07 13.52
N GLU A 74 17.39 -17.04 13.97
CA GLU A 74 16.19 -17.16 13.15
C GLU A 74 16.02 -16.05 12.11
N MET A 75 16.61 -14.86 12.35
CA MET A 75 16.56 -13.76 11.38
C MET A 75 17.62 -13.88 10.30
N LYS A 76 18.64 -14.74 10.46
CA LYS A 76 19.78 -14.85 9.54
C LYS A 76 19.37 -15.05 8.07
N PRO A 77 18.39 -15.92 7.71
CA PRO A 77 17.97 -16.08 6.32
C PRO A 77 17.41 -14.79 5.69
N SER A 78 16.72 -13.95 6.46
CA SER A 78 16.19 -12.65 5.98
C SER A 78 17.30 -11.62 5.72
N LEU A 79 18.49 -11.85 6.26
CA LEU A 79 19.60 -10.91 6.26
C LEU A 79 20.69 -11.29 5.26
N ASP A 80 20.82 -12.58 4.96
CA ASP A 80 21.70 -13.09 3.90
C ASP A 80 21.32 -12.50 2.51
N GLY A 81 20.14 -11.89 2.37
CA GLY A 81 19.66 -11.17 1.18
C GLY A 81 19.71 -9.64 1.23
N ILE A 82 20.12 -9.02 2.35
CA ILE A 82 20.14 -7.54 2.43
C ILE A 82 21.27 -6.98 1.58
N SER A 83 20.93 -6.12 0.63
CA SER A 83 21.87 -5.30 -0.13
C SER A 83 21.72 -3.83 0.27
N PHE A 84 22.85 -3.15 0.45
CA PHE A 84 22.90 -1.68 0.55
C PHE A 84 23.15 -1.03 -0.82
N GLU A 85 23.18 -1.81 -1.89
CA GLU A 85 23.21 -1.28 -3.25
C GLU A 85 21.82 -0.81 -3.65
N VAL A 86 21.67 0.49 -3.78
CA VAL A 86 20.51 1.09 -4.43
C VAL A 86 20.64 0.80 -5.93
N PRO A 87 19.69 0.08 -6.57
CA PRO A 87 19.74 -0.18 -8.00
C PRO A 87 19.77 1.13 -8.81
N ASP A 88 20.28 1.09 -10.04
CA ASP A 88 20.31 2.27 -10.92
C ASP A 88 18.95 2.50 -11.58
N ILE A 89 17.96 2.73 -10.72
CA ILE A 89 16.54 2.81 -11.05
C ILE A 89 16.27 3.89 -12.12
N VAL A 90 17.06 4.96 -12.14
CA VAL A 90 16.93 6.03 -13.15
C VAL A 90 17.28 5.50 -14.53
N GLU A 91 18.40 4.79 -14.67
CA GLU A 91 18.84 4.23 -15.95
C GLU A 91 17.94 3.06 -16.39
N GLU A 92 17.52 2.21 -15.45
CA GLU A 92 16.54 1.15 -15.70
C GLU A 92 15.24 1.73 -16.28
N TYR A 93 14.72 2.81 -15.68
CA TYR A 93 13.50 3.46 -16.13
C TYR A 93 13.67 4.14 -17.51
N LYS A 94 14.79 4.85 -17.73
CA LYS A 94 15.13 5.49 -19.02
C LYS A 94 15.22 4.49 -20.16
N LYS A 95 15.79 3.31 -19.92
CA LYS A 95 15.94 2.24 -20.92
C LYS A 95 14.60 1.79 -21.49
N ILE A 96 13.57 1.70 -20.64
CA ILE A 96 12.23 1.27 -21.05
C ILE A 96 11.38 2.44 -21.56
N TYR A 97 11.56 3.64 -21.00
CA TYR A 97 10.77 4.81 -21.34
C TYR A 97 11.61 6.03 -21.71
N PRO A 98 12.35 6.00 -22.83
CA PRO A 98 13.35 7.02 -23.17
C PRO A 98 12.75 8.40 -23.46
N SER A 99 11.49 8.47 -23.90
CA SER A 99 10.82 9.69 -24.35
C SER A 99 9.95 10.37 -23.28
N LEU A 100 10.11 10.02 -22.00
CA LEU A 100 9.23 10.50 -20.93
C LEU A 100 9.55 11.91 -20.42
N HIS A 101 8.54 12.44 -19.70
CA HIS A 101 8.51 13.79 -19.13
C HIS A 101 9.72 14.05 -18.22
N PRO A 102 10.50 15.13 -18.41
CA PRO A 102 11.68 15.44 -17.58
C PRO A 102 11.43 15.44 -16.07
N PHE A 103 10.19 15.73 -15.66
CA PHE A 103 9.76 15.69 -14.27
C PHE A 103 9.90 14.31 -13.63
N HIS A 104 9.64 13.22 -14.37
CA HIS A 104 9.73 11.86 -13.82
C HIS A 104 11.15 11.54 -13.35
N TYR A 105 12.16 11.91 -14.15
CA TYR A 105 13.56 11.67 -13.80
C TYR A 105 13.96 12.48 -12.58
N LEU A 106 13.60 13.77 -12.55
CA LEU A 106 13.86 14.63 -11.41
C LEU A 106 13.22 14.09 -10.12
N PHE A 107 11.97 13.62 -10.22
CA PHE A 107 11.25 13.03 -9.09
C PHE A 107 11.92 11.75 -8.59
N ILE A 108 12.27 10.82 -9.48
CA ILE A 108 12.99 9.58 -9.12
C ILE A 108 14.32 9.92 -8.46
N GLU A 109 15.12 10.82 -9.04
CA GLU A 109 16.42 11.22 -8.49
C GLU A 109 16.29 11.83 -7.09
N THR A 110 15.30 12.70 -6.90
CA THR A 110 15.05 13.39 -5.63
C THR A 110 14.59 12.40 -4.56
N ALA A 111 13.67 11.50 -4.89
CA ALA A 111 13.18 10.48 -3.95
C ALA A 111 14.26 9.45 -3.59
N LEU A 112 15.11 9.05 -4.54
CA LEU A 112 16.25 8.19 -4.26
C LEU A 112 17.29 8.90 -3.39
N GLN A 113 17.50 10.20 -3.59
CA GLN A 113 18.38 10.99 -2.73
C GLN A 113 17.83 11.05 -1.30
N ALA A 114 16.54 11.41 -1.14
CA ALA A 114 15.87 11.41 0.16
C ALA A 114 15.92 10.04 0.86
N THR A 115 15.67 8.96 0.11
CA THR A 115 15.78 7.58 0.62
C THR A 115 17.18 7.29 1.16
N ARG A 116 18.21 7.69 0.42
CA ARG A 116 19.59 7.46 0.82
C ARG A 116 19.96 8.30 2.06
N ASP A 117 19.51 9.55 2.12
CA ASP A 117 19.71 10.43 3.27
C ASP A 117 19.03 9.85 4.52
N MET A 118 17.79 9.38 4.41
CA MET A 118 17.07 8.67 5.48
C MET A 118 17.82 7.41 5.93
N LEU A 119 18.30 6.57 5.01
CA LEU A 119 19.07 5.37 5.37
C LEU A 119 20.37 5.73 6.10
N LYS A 120 21.03 6.82 5.71
CA LYS A 120 22.23 7.31 6.36
C LYS A 120 21.93 7.80 7.78
N GLU A 121 20.87 8.58 7.96
CA GLU A 121 20.39 9.05 9.27
C GLU A 121 20.02 7.88 10.18
N ASN A 122 19.27 6.90 9.67
CA ASN A 122 18.90 5.70 10.44
C ASN A 122 20.14 4.92 10.91
N LEU A 123 21.15 4.75 10.06
CA LEU A 123 22.41 4.09 10.43
C LEU A 123 23.22 4.91 11.45
N GLU A 124 23.12 6.24 11.41
CA GLU A 124 23.72 7.13 12.40
C GLU A 124 23.01 7.01 13.74
N MET A 125 21.67 6.99 13.74
CA MET A 125 20.85 6.79 14.94
C MET A 125 21.05 5.41 15.59
N MET A 126 21.32 4.35 14.81
CA MET A 126 21.68 3.04 15.37
C MET A 126 22.96 3.06 16.23
N SER A 127 23.75 4.13 16.13
CA SER A 127 24.99 4.33 16.90
C SER A 127 24.80 5.22 18.13
N ILE A 128 23.60 5.76 18.35
CA ILE A 128 23.31 6.70 19.43
C ILE A 128 22.57 5.97 20.55
N GLU A 129 23.27 5.74 21.66
CA GLU A 129 22.65 5.39 22.93
C GLU A 129 21.95 6.64 23.48
N ASN A 130 20.61 6.66 23.45
CA ASN A 130 19.75 7.70 24.01
C ASN A 130 19.74 9.05 23.26
N ASP A 131 18.74 9.27 22.40
CA ASP A 131 18.36 10.62 21.99
C ASP A 131 16.86 10.85 22.27
N PRO A 132 16.50 11.76 23.18
CA PRO A 132 15.13 12.21 23.41
C PRO A 132 14.70 13.28 22.38
N ASP A 133 15.10 13.12 21.11
CA ASP A 133 14.67 14.03 20.04
C ASP A 133 13.13 14.12 20.00
N PRO A 134 12.56 15.33 20.12
CA PRO A 134 11.11 15.52 20.08
C PRO A 134 10.44 14.95 18.83
N GLN A 135 11.09 14.90 17.66
CA GLN A 135 10.47 14.29 16.47
C GLN A 135 10.37 12.77 16.62
N ASN A 136 11.40 12.12 17.15
CA ASN A 136 11.38 10.69 17.48
C ASN A 136 10.34 10.36 18.56
N LEU A 137 10.20 11.21 19.59
CA LEU A 137 9.16 11.07 20.61
C LEU A 137 7.77 11.23 20.01
N LEU A 138 7.56 12.24 19.14
CA LEU A 138 6.30 12.43 18.44
C LEU A 138 5.96 11.24 17.55
N LYS A 139 6.92 10.66 16.83
CA LYS A 139 6.70 9.50 15.96
C LYS A 139 6.30 8.25 16.76
N ARG A 140 6.96 8.00 17.89
CA ARG A 140 6.71 6.81 18.74
C ARG A 140 5.45 6.94 19.60
N TRP A 141 5.23 8.12 20.17
CA TRP A 141 4.20 8.32 21.21
C TRP A 141 3.02 9.17 20.73
N MET A 142 3.10 9.81 19.56
CA MET A 142 2.15 10.82 19.04
C MET A 142 1.94 12.01 19.99
N GLU A 143 2.94 12.27 20.84
CA GLU A 143 2.94 13.34 21.83
C GLU A 143 4.38 13.78 22.13
N VAL A 144 4.54 15.04 22.53
CA VAL A 144 5.79 15.66 23.00
C VAL A 144 5.55 16.53 24.24
N GLY A 145 4.52 16.19 25.02
CA GLY A 145 4.09 16.94 26.19
C GLY A 145 4.99 16.68 27.41
N PRO A 146 5.03 17.59 28.40
CA PRO A 146 5.79 17.41 29.63
C PRO A 146 5.48 16.09 30.35
N ALA A 147 4.22 15.67 30.34
CA ALA A 147 3.79 14.42 30.97
C ALA A 147 4.42 13.17 30.32
N LEU A 148 4.70 13.20 29.02
CA LEU A 148 5.44 12.14 28.35
C LEU A 148 6.92 12.19 28.73
N PHE A 149 7.51 13.39 28.77
CA PHE A 149 8.92 13.56 29.17
C PHE A 149 9.16 13.08 30.61
N ASP A 150 8.29 13.45 31.55
CA ASP A 150 8.38 13.03 32.95
C ASP A 150 8.29 11.50 33.07
N PHE A 151 7.37 10.88 32.31
CA PHE A 151 7.25 9.43 32.25
C PHE A 151 8.53 8.79 31.71
N ILE A 152 9.02 9.19 30.53
CA ILE A 152 10.22 8.58 29.91
C ILE A 152 11.45 8.75 30.80
N SER A 153 11.55 9.87 31.52
CA SER A 153 12.69 10.15 32.40
C SER A 153 12.70 9.29 33.68
N THR A 154 11.58 8.65 34.01
CA THR A 154 11.41 7.90 35.27
C THR A 154 10.94 6.45 35.08
N ALA A 155 10.53 6.07 33.86
CA ALA A 155 9.99 4.77 33.55
C ALA A 155 11.09 3.70 33.42
N ASP A 156 10.83 2.55 34.00
CA ASP A 156 11.62 1.34 33.80
C ASP A 156 11.13 0.55 32.57
N ALA A 157 11.97 -0.37 32.09
CA ALA A 157 11.61 -1.25 30.99
C ALA A 157 10.38 -2.11 31.35
N GLY A 158 9.29 -1.93 30.59
CA GLY A 158 8.01 -2.63 30.82
C GLY A 158 6.91 -1.74 31.40
N ASP A 159 7.23 -0.51 31.82
CA ASP A 159 6.23 0.44 32.29
C ASP A 159 5.28 0.90 31.17
N VAL A 160 4.03 1.14 31.55
CA VAL A 160 2.95 1.52 30.61
C VAL A 160 2.50 2.96 30.88
N TRP A 161 2.60 3.80 29.85
CA TRP A 161 2.09 5.17 29.88
C TRP A 161 0.57 5.21 29.68
N LYS A 162 -0.17 5.52 30.75
CA LYS A 162 -1.65 5.46 30.76
C LYS A 162 -2.34 6.80 30.46
N THR A 163 -1.62 7.91 30.45
CA THR A 163 -2.19 9.27 30.43
C THR A 163 -2.26 9.90 29.03
N LYS A 164 -2.14 9.10 27.97
CA LYS A 164 -2.14 9.60 26.60
C LYS A 164 -3.49 10.30 26.27
N PRO A 165 -3.51 11.61 25.99
CA PRO A 165 -4.67 12.31 25.49
C PRO A 165 -5.03 11.74 24.11
N TYR A 166 -6.28 11.33 23.96
CA TYR A 166 -6.79 10.83 22.70
C TYR A 166 -6.72 11.93 21.63
N ARG A 167 -5.88 11.73 20.61
CA ARG A 167 -5.89 12.55 19.40
C ARG A 167 -6.73 11.84 18.35
N LEU A 168 -7.85 12.47 17.99
CA LEU A 168 -8.69 11.97 16.91
C LEU A 168 -7.87 11.89 15.62
N TYR A 169 -7.76 10.70 15.06
CA TYR A 169 -7.13 10.51 13.76
C TYR A 169 -7.98 11.21 12.69
N SER A 170 -7.41 12.23 12.05
CA SER A 170 -8.06 13.02 11.01
C SER A 170 -7.21 12.94 9.74
N PRO A 171 -7.42 11.92 8.89
CA PRO A 171 -6.64 11.76 7.67
C PRO A 171 -6.94 12.91 6.70
N PRO A 172 -5.96 13.32 5.88
CA PRO A 172 -6.13 14.43 4.94
C PRO A 172 -7.12 14.12 3.81
N ALA A 173 -7.39 12.85 3.54
CA ALA A 173 -8.33 12.35 2.56
C ALA A 173 -8.96 11.04 3.06
N PRO A 174 -10.18 10.67 2.59
CA PRO A 174 -10.73 9.36 2.87
C PRO A 174 -9.84 8.27 2.29
N GLN A 175 -9.72 7.17 3.02
CA GLN A 175 -9.15 5.94 2.48
C GLN A 175 -10.04 5.43 1.35
N GLN A 176 -9.45 5.14 0.19
CA GLN A 176 -10.24 4.82 -1.01
C GLN A 176 -10.33 3.33 -1.28
N PHE A 177 -9.46 2.52 -0.67
CA PHE A 177 -9.52 1.07 -0.62
C PHE A 177 -8.66 0.56 0.54
N ARG A 178 -8.89 -0.70 0.94
CA ARG A 178 -8.18 -1.33 2.05
C ARG A 178 -6.69 -1.44 1.70
N ASN A 179 -5.84 -1.01 2.62
CA ASN A 179 -4.37 -1.05 2.45
C ASN A 179 -3.69 -2.04 3.42
N THR A 180 -4.49 -2.94 3.99
CA THR A 180 -4.04 -4.00 4.90
C THR A 180 -4.76 -5.29 4.51
N SER A 181 -4.03 -6.22 3.93
CA SER A 181 -4.59 -7.54 3.59
C SER A 181 -4.61 -8.46 4.80
N PHE A 182 -5.52 -9.44 4.82
CA PHE A 182 -5.48 -10.46 5.87
C PHE A 182 -4.35 -11.46 5.62
N SER A 183 -3.67 -11.84 6.70
CA SER A 183 -2.65 -12.88 6.69
C SER A 183 -3.19 -14.20 6.14
N CYS A 184 -4.44 -14.54 6.45
CA CYS A 184 -5.19 -15.67 5.91
C CYS A 184 -6.64 -15.26 5.57
N PRO A 185 -7.22 -15.74 4.45
CA PRO A 185 -8.65 -15.58 4.20
C PRO A 185 -9.48 -16.10 5.36
N THR A 186 -10.55 -15.39 5.70
CA THR A 186 -11.51 -15.84 6.71
C THR A 186 -12.47 -16.83 6.07
N HIS A 187 -12.89 -17.87 6.77
CA HIS A 187 -13.92 -18.76 6.25
C HIS A 187 -15.31 -18.14 6.46
N ILE A 188 -16.00 -17.83 5.37
CA ILE A 188 -17.37 -17.31 5.37
C ILE A 188 -18.34 -18.46 5.15
N GLN A 189 -19.42 -18.48 5.94
CA GLN A 189 -20.46 -19.49 5.84
C GLN A 189 -21.74 -18.88 5.23
N ASN A 190 -22.33 -19.58 4.25
CA ASN A 190 -23.65 -19.27 3.69
C ASN A 190 -24.75 -19.16 4.76
N GLY A 191 -25.74 -18.32 4.49
CA GLY A 191 -26.87 -18.04 5.40
C GLY A 191 -26.50 -17.26 6.67
N LYS A 192 -25.27 -16.73 6.75
CA LYS A 192 -24.81 -15.89 7.87
C LYS A 192 -24.79 -14.42 7.51
N THR A 193 -24.88 -13.58 8.55
CA THR A 193 -24.74 -12.14 8.44
C THR A 193 -23.36 -11.69 8.89
N ILE A 194 -22.74 -10.81 8.12
CA ILE A 194 -21.48 -10.15 8.42
C ILE A 194 -21.76 -8.67 8.57
N VAL A 195 -21.20 -8.07 9.60
CA VAL A 195 -21.20 -6.61 9.76
C VAL A 195 -19.79 -6.09 9.48
N ASP A 196 -19.63 -5.19 8.52
CA ASP A 196 -18.34 -4.60 8.16
C ASP A 196 -18.35 -3.11 8.48
N ILE A 197 -17.45 -2.67 9.36
CA ILE A 197 -17.44 -1.31 9.94
C ILE A 197 -16.20 -0.55 9.46
N GLY A 198 -16.42 0.66 8.98
CA GLY A 198 -15.38 1.46 8.33
C GLY A 198 -15.01 0.89 6.96
N PHE A 199 -15.96 0.25 6.28
CA PHE A 199 -15.68 -0.41 5.01
C PHE A 199 -15.30 0.63 3.94
N VAL A 200 -14.19 0.37 3.28
CA VAL A 200 -13.69 1.23 2.19
C VAL A 200 -13.96 0.62 0.81
N ASP A 201 -14.34 -0.66 0.78
CA ASP A 201 -14.59 -1.46 -0.43
C ASP A 201 -15.34 -2.77 -0.12
N PHE A 202 -15.17 -3.81 -0.95
CA PHE A 202 -15.79 -5.13 -0.81
C PHE A 202 -15.24 -5.98 0.35
N GLY A 203 -14.19 -5.49 1.02
CA GLY A 203 -13.78 -5.91 2.35
C GLY A 203 -13.44 -7.39 2.50
N ILE A 204 -13.85 -7.95 3.63
CA ILE A 204 -13.51 -9.33 4.03
C ILE A 204 -14.07 -10.39 3.08
N ILE A 205 -15.19 -10.11 2.42
CA ILE A 205 -15.79 -11.07 1.47
C ILE A 205 -14.92 -11.22 0.23
N PHE A 206 -14.35 -10.14 -0.28
CA PHE A 206 -13.51 -10.20 -1.48
C PHE A 206 -12.30 -11.14 -1.31
N GLU A 207 -11.67 -11.11 -0.14
CA GLU A 207 -10.55 -12.01 0.17
C GLU A 207 -11.00 -13.46 0.44
N SER A 208 -12.28 -13.64 0.77
CA SER A 208 -12.86 -14.91 1.22
C SER A 208 -13.87 -15.49 0.22
N VAL A 209 -13.89 -15.01 -1.03
CA VAL A 209 -14.85 -15.42 -2.06
C VAL A 209 -14.89 -16.92 -2.30
N ASP A 210 -13.77 -17.62 -2.08
CA ASP A 210 -13.64 -19.06 -2.28
C ASP A 210 -14.38 -19.89 -1.21
N SER A 211 -14.80 -19.27 -0.11
CA SER A 211 -15.57 -19.94 0.94
C SER A 211 -17.08 -19.85 0.77
N VAL A 212 -17.57 -19.02 -0.17
CA VAL A 212 -19.00 -18.82 -0.40
C VAL A 212 -19.48 -19.82 -1.45
N ASP A 213 -20.45 -20.64 -1.07
CA ASP A 213 -21.17 -21.54 -1.98
C ASP A 213 -22.18 -20.73 -2.81
N PRO A 214 -22.09 -20.72 -4.15
CA PRO A 214 -23.06 -20.03 -5.00
C PRO A 214 -24.48 -20.59 -4.91
N ASP A 215 -24.62 -21.88 -4.56
CA ASP A 215 -25.92 -22.56 -4.46
C ASP A 215 -26.47 -22.58 -3.02
N GLY A 216 -25.70 -22.07 -2.05
CA GLY A 216 -26.09 -21.99 -0.65
C GLY A 216 -26.98 -20.80 -0.30
N GLU A 217 -27.45 -20.76 0.94
CA GLU A 217 -28.20 -19.60 1.46
C GLU A 217 -27.36 -18.30 1.36
N PRO A 218 -27.97 -17.15 1.01
CA PRO A 218 -27.22 -15.91 0.81
C PRO A 218 -26.44 -15.45 2.04
N VAL A 219 -25.21 -15.02 1.84
CA VAL A 219 -24.43 -14.27 2.84
C VAL A 219 -24.91 -12.82 2.83
N GLN A 220 -25.37 -12.35 3.98
CA GLN A 220 -25.80 -10.96 4.17
C GLN A 220 -24.61 -10.13 4.66
N VAL A 221 -24.31 -9.01 3.99
CA VAL A 221 -23.24 -8.10 4.39
C VAL A 221 -23.84 -6.73 4.69
N LEU A 222 -23.87 -6.38 5.97
CA LEU A 222 -24.27 -5.06 6.45
C LEU A 222 -23.01 -4.22 6.62
N ALA A 223 -22.81 -3.26 5.71
CA ALA A 223 -21.56 -2.50 5.64
C ALA A 223 -21.84 -1.05 6.06
N TYR A 224 -21.13 -0.55 7.07
CA TYR A 224 -21.27 0.80 7.61
C TYR A 224 -19.99 1.60 7.41
N ASP A 225 -20.11 2.79 6.83
CA ASP A 225 -19.02 3.76 6.77
C ASP A 225 -19.54 5.16 7.07
N LYS A 226 -18.72 6.00 7.70
CA LYS A 226 -19.08 7.37 8.05
C LYS A 226 -18.84 8.35 6.90
N ASP A 227 -18.03 7.96 5.92
CA ASP A 227 -17.60 8.81 4.82
C ASP A 227 -18.52 8.62 3.59
N PRO A 228 -19.22 9.67 3.15
CA PRO A 228 -20.12 9.58 2.00
C PRO A 228 -19.38 9.29 0.68
N PHE A 229 -18.09 9.59 0.58
CA PHE A 229 -17.27 9.22 -0.58
C PHE A 229 -17.15 7.70 -0.71
N CYS A 230 -16.84 7.00 0.39
CA CYS A 230 -16.72 5.54 0.42
C CYS A 230 -18.04 4.86 0.04
N ILE A 231 -19.16 5.37 0.59
CA ILE A 231 -20.51 4.90 0.25
C ILE A 231 -20.82 5.13 -1.23
N ALA A 232 -20.60 6.34 -1.74
CA ALA A 232 -20.88 6.68 -3.13
C ALA A 232 -20.07 5.82 -4.10
N LYS A 233 -18.76 5.65 -3.84
CA LYS A 233 -17.86 4.82 -4.67
C LYS A 233 -18.34 3.37 -4.67
N THR A 234 -18.64 2.81 -3.50
CA THR A 234 -19.07 1.42 -3.39
C THR A 234 -20.42 1.17 -4.03
N LEU A 235 -21.38 2.09 -3.91
CA LEU A 235 -22.67 1.99 -4.63
C LEU A 235 -22.45 1.93 -6.15
N VAL A 236 -21.58 2.78 -6.69
CA VAL A 236 -21.26 2.76 -8.13
C VAL A 236 -20.61 1.43 -8.53
N MET A 237 -19.64 0.94 -7.76
CA MET A 237 -19.00 -0.34 -8.07
C MET A 237 -19.97 -1.51 -7.94
N HIS A 238 -20.87 -1.50 -6.96
CA HIS A 238 -21.91 -2.52 -6.80
C HIS A 238 -22.89 -2.52 -7.99
N GLU A 239 -23.32 -1.35 -8.44
CA GLU A 239 -24.17 -1.24 -9.63
C GLU A 239 -23.42 -1.67 -10.91
N MET A 240 -22.13 -1.35 -11.02
CA MET A 240 -21.27 -1.88 -12.10
C MET A 240 -21.16 -3.40 -12.06
N ILE A 241 -21.13 -4.02 -10.88
CA ILE A 241 -21.09 -5.48 -10.73
C ILE A 241 -22.39 -6.10 -11.24
N LEU A 242 -23.54 -5.48 -10.99
CA LEU A 242 -24.85 -5.98 -11.43
C LEU A 242 -25.03 -5.91 -12.96
N ASP A 243 -24.37 -4.97 -13.66
CA ASP A 243 -24.37 -4.90 -15.13
C ASP A 243 -23.56 -6.06 -15.73
N GLU A 244 -24.25 -7.01 -16.39
CA GLU A 244 -23.66 -8.23 -16.98
C GLU A 244 -22.60 -7.94 -18.06
N ILE A 245 -22.64 -6.76 -18.70
CA ILE A 245 -21.70 -6.38 -19.75
C ILE A 245 -20.34 -5.98 -19.13
N VAL A 246 -20.35 -5.53 -17.87
CA VAL A 246 -19.16 -5.05 -17.18
C VAL A 246 -18.23 -6.20 -16.84
N GLN A 247 -16.94 -5.98 -17.14
CA GLN A 247 -15.86 -6.93 -16.88
C GLN A 247 -15.19 -6.65 -15.53
N PRO A 248 -14.58 -7.68 -14.90
CA PRO A 248 -13.88 -7.55 -13.60
C PRO A 248 -12.89 -6.39 -13.57
N ARG A 249 -12.09 -6.25 -14.64
CA ARG A 249 -11.17 -5.14 -14.83
C ARG A 249 -11.77 -3.77 -14.59
N SER A 250 -12.98 -3.50 -15.10
CA SER A 250 -13.59 -2.19 -14.97
C SER A 250 -13.94 -1.85 -13.52
N VAL A 251 -14.36 -2.84 -12.75
CA VAL A 251 -14.61 -2.65 -11.31
C VAL A 251 -13.27 -2.46 -10.57
N VAL A 252 -12.25 -3.25 -10.90
CA VAL A 252 -10.89 -3.13 -10.33
C VAL A 252 -10.27 -1.75 -10.58
N GLU A 253 -10.40 -1.21 -11.80
CA GLU A 253 -9.88 0.12 -12.15
C GLU A 253 -10.56 1.25 -11.34
N VAL A 254 -11.86 1.12 -11.05
CA VAL A 254 -12.58 2.08 -10.17
C VAL A 254 -12.18 1.88 -8.72
N TRP A 255 -12.13 0.64 -8.26
CA TRP A 255 -11.80 0.28 -6.88
C TRP A 255 -10.41 0.75 -6.48
N LEU A 256 -9.39 0.41 -7.26
CA LEU A 256 -7.99 0.71 -6.94
C LEU A 256 -7.57 2.11 -7.38
N SER A 257 -8.55 2.95 -7.72
CA SER A 257 -8.34 4.35 -8.13
C SER A 257 -7.24 4.47 -9.20
N SER A 258 -7.27 3.61 -10.22
CA SER A 258 -6.25 3.61 -11.28
C SER A 258 -6.66 4.50 -12.46
N LEU A 259 -5.79 4.66 -13.47
CA LEU A 259 -6.29 5.08 -14.78
C LEU A 259 -7.31 4.07 -15.31
N TRP A 260 -8.25 4.57 -16.10
CA TRP A 260 -9.41 3.85 -16.59
C TRP A 260 -9.32 3.56 -18.08
N SER A 261 -9.88 2.43 -18.47
CA SER A 261 -10.24 2.17 -19.85
C SER A 261 -11.47 2.97 -20.29
N VAL A 262 -11.69 3.07 -21.61
CA VAL A 262 -12.93 3.65 -22.17
C VAL A 262 -14.16 2.90 -21.66
N LYS A 263 -14.10 1.57 -21.64
CA LYS A 263 -15.19 0.70 -21.15
C LYS A 263 -15.51 0.99 -19.68
N THR A 264 -14.49 1.18 -18.86
CA THR A 264 -14.64 1.50 -17.43
C THR A 264 -15.32 2.83 -17.21
N PHE A 265 -14.90 3.88 -17.94
CA PHE A 265 -15.57 5.18 -17.85
C PHE A 265 -17.04 5.10 -18.26
N GLU A 266 -17.35 4.40 -19.35
CA GLU A 266 -18.74 4.21 -19.79
C GLU A 266 -19.58 3.44 -18.77
N ALA A 267 -19.06 2.34 -18.23
CA ALA A 267 -19.71 1.55 -17.18
C ALA A 267 -19.97 2.39 -15.92
N PHE A 268 -18.96 3.14 -15.45
CA PHE A 268 -19.08 4.04 -14.32
C PHE A 268 -20.16 5.11 -14.55
N LYS A 269 -20.19 5.74 -15.74
CA LYS A 269 -21.20 6.75 -16.06
C LYS A 269 -22.61 6.16 -16.15
N ARG A 270 -22.78 4.92 -16.64
CA ARG A 270 -24.08 4.23 -16.64
C ARG A 270 -24.54 3.94 -15.22
N ALA A 271 -23.68 3.31 -14.41
CA ALA A 271 -23.97 2.99 -13.00
C ALA A 271 -24.38 4.24 -12.19
N VAL A 272 -23.65 5.34 -12.32
CA VAL A 272 -24.00 6.61 -11.66
C VAL A 272 -25.39 7.13 -12.09
N ARG A 273 -25.76 6.99 -13.36
CA ARG A 273 -27.10 7.39 -13.84
C ARG A 273 -28.18 6.52 -13.23
N VAL A 274 -28.03 5.20 -13.32
CA VAL A 274 -28.99 4.22 -12.75
C VAL A 274 -29.24 4.51 -11.27
N ILE A 275 -28.18 4.67 -10.48
CA ILE A 275 -28.31 4.96 -9.04
C ILE A 275 -29.07 6.27 -8.79
N ILE A 276 -28.75 7.34 -9.51
CA ILE A 276 -29.42 8.63 -9.32
C ILE A 276 -30.89 8.58 -9.77
N ASP A 277 -31.16 7.92 -10.89
CA ASP A 277 -32.48 7.93 -11.53
C ASP A 277 -33.45 6.98 -10.78
N GLU A 278 -32.97 5.85 -10.27
CA GLU A 278 -33.80 4.86 -9.56
C GLU A 278 -33.82 5.02 -8.04
N LYS A 279 -32.67 5.33 -7.43
CA LYS A 279 -32.48 5.32 -5.97
C LYS A 279 -32.26 6.73 -5.40
N GLY A 280 -32.13 7.74 -6.26
CA GLY A 280 -31.64 9.06 -5.90
C GLY A 280 -32.41 9.75 -4.77
N SER A 281 -33.73 9.57 -4.69
CA SER A 281 -34.56 10.17 -3.63
C SER A 281 -34.30 9.59 -2.23
N ALA A 282 -33.95 8.30 -2.15
CA ALA A 282 -33.72 7.57 -0.91
C ALA A 282 -32.28 7.69 -0.38
N LEU A 283 -31.34 8.17 -1.19
CA LEU A 283 -29.94 8.35 -0.79
C LEU A 283 -29.77 9.53 0.17
N ASP A 284 -28.83 9.40 1.10
CA ASP A 284 -28.37 10.54 1.89
C ASP A 284 -27.92 11.70 0.99
N LYS A 285 -28.19 12.94 1.42
CA LYS A 285 -27.88 14.14 0.63
C LYS A 285 -26.39 14.21 0.26
N SER A 286 -25.50 13.90 1.19
CA SER A 286 -24.05 13.98 0.96
C SER A 286 -23.57 12.99 -0.11
N VAL A 287 -24.06 11.75 -0.07
CA VAL A 287 -23.80 10.71 -1.09
C VAL A 287 -24.37 11.15 -2.44
N ARG A 288 -25.60 11.67 -2.45
CA ARG A 288 -26.27 12.16 -3.65
C ARG A 288 -25.54 13.32 -4.31
N ASP A 289 -24.97 14.23 -3.52
CA ASP A 289 -24.20 15.38 -4.02
C ASP A 289 -22.89 14.93 -4.71
N ILE A 290 -22.22 13.91 -4.16
CA ILE A 290 -21.03 13.28 -4.77
C ILE A 290 -21.38 12.61 -6.09
N LEU A 291 -22.44 11.78 -6.10
CA LEU A 291 -22.88 11.10 -7.33
C LEU A 291 -23.27 12.10 -8.41
N ASN A 292 -23.99 13.17 -8.06
CA ASN A 292 -24.33 14.25 -9.00
C ASN A 292 -23.11 14.98 -9.54
N PHE A 293 -22.09 15.18 -8.71
CA PHE A 293 -20.81 15.74 -9.15
C PHE A 293 -20.15 14.81 -10.17
N TRP A 294 -20.02 13.51 -9.88
CA TRP A 294 -19.47 12.51 -10.81
C TRP A 294 -20.31 12.36 -12.09
N ARG A 295 -21.64 12.51 -12.02
CA ARG A 295 -22.54 12.51 -13.19
C ARG A 295 -22.21 13.65 -14.15
N LYS A 296 -21.72 14.78 -13.66
CA LYS A 296 -21.36 15.95 -14.49
C LYS A 296 -19.93 15.89 -15.03
N GLN A 297 -19.06 15.04 -14.47
CA GLN A 297 -17.66 14.94 -14.91
C GLN A 297 -17.54 14.44 -16.35
N LYS A 298 -16.70 15.15 -17.11
CA LYS A 298 -16.32 14.80 -18.48
C LYS A 298 -15.17 13.80 -18.47
N LYS A 299 -14.99 13.10 -19.58
CA LYS A 299 -13.85 12.21 -19.79
C LYS A 299 -12.55 13.02 -19.66
N MET A 300 -11.70 12.62 -18.72
CA MET A 300 -10.38 13.20 -18.50
C MET A 300 -9.33 12.42 -19.28
N THR A 301 -8.40 13.08 -19.95
CA THR A 301 -7.28 12.39 -20.63
C THR A 301 -6.22 11.97 -19.63
N SER A 302 -5.44 10.93 -19.96
CA SER A 302 -4.28 10.50 -19.17
C SER A 302 -3.27 11.62 -18.92
N LYS A 303 -3.11 12.56 -19.86
CA LYS A 303 -2.24 13.74 -19.68
C LYS A 303 -2.73 14.65 -18.55
N VAL A 304 -4.04 14.92 -18.49
CA VAL A 304 -4.62 15.74 -17.40
C VAL A 304 -4.55 14.99 -16.07
N ALA A 305 -4.81 13.68 -16.10
CA ALA A 305 -4.69 12.83 -14.92
C ALA A 305 -3.25 12.82 -14.37
N LEU A 306 -2.25 12.73 -15.25
CA LEU A 306 -0.84 12.80 -14.88
C LEU A 306 -0.50 14.14 -14.19
N ALA A 307 -1.00 15.27 -14.69
CA ALA A 307 -0.78 16.57 -14.05
C ALA A 307 -1.33 16.62 -12.60
N TYR A 308 -2.45 15.93 -12.31
CA TYR A 308 -2.93 15.77 -10.94
C TYR A 308 -1.97 14.93 -10.08
N GLN A 309 -1.43 13.84 -10.63
CA GLN A 309 -0.43 13.03 -9.93
C GLN A 309 0.84 13.85 -9.65
N GLU A 310 1.34 14.59 -10.63
CA GLU A 310 2.53 15.43 -10.49
C GLU A 310 2.33 16.51 -9.41
N LYS A 311 1.17 17.18 -9.40
CA LYS A 311 0.83 18.13 -8.33
C LYS A 311 0.84 17.46 -6.95
N ALA A 312 0.31 16.24 -6.85
CA ALA A 312 0.29 15.50 -5.59
C ALA A 312 1.69 15.07 -5.14
N MET A 313 2.51 14.58 -6.07
CA MET A 313 3.91 14.19 -5.84
C MET A 313 4.76 15.37 -5.36
N ILE A 314 4.53 16.58 -5.86
CA ILE A 314 5.21 17.79 -5.37
C ILE A 314 4.79 18.13 -3.94
N ASN A 315 3.50 18.01 -3.64
CA ASN A 315 2.95 18.35 -2.32
C ASN A 315 3.23 17.27 -1.25
N ARG A 316 3.54 16.04 -1.68
CA ARG A 316 3.89 14.92 -0.84
C ARG A 316 5.16 14.28 -1.41
N LEU A 317 6.32 14.81 -1.02
CA LEU A 317 7.62 14.18 -1.23
C LEU A 317 7.75 12.93 -0.36
N ASP A 318 6.82 12.01 -0.53
CA ASP A 318 6.82 10.71 0.10
C ASP A 318 7.85 9.83 -0.63
N SER A 319 8.91 9.44 0.08
CA SER A 319 9.96 8.56 -0.43
C SER A 319 9.60 7.08 -0.32
N ASP A 320 8.43 6.73 0.22
CA ASP A 320 8.06 5.33 0.49
C ASP A 320 8.00 4.49 -0.79
N PHE A 321 7.60 5.11 -1.91
CA PHE A 321 7.66 4.44 -3.22
C PHE A 321 9.09 4.11 -3.63
N ALA A 322 10.08 4.96 -3.31
CA ALA A 322 11.47 4.75 -3.69
C ALA A 322 12.08 3.61 -2.86
N MET A 323 11.77 3.55 -1.56
CA MET A 323 12.12 2.40 -0.71
C MET A 323 11.53 1.09 -1.24
N THR A 324 10.24 1.10 -1.55
CA THR A 324 9.56 -0.07 -2.13
C THR A 324 10.15 -0.46 -3.48
N THR A 325 10.47 0.51 -4.33
CA THR A 325 11.13 0.23 -5.62
C THR A 325 12.49 -0.40 -5.40
N CYS A 326 13.31 0.12 -4.48
CA CYS A 326 14.64 -0.40 -4.21
C CYS A 326 14.62 -1.84 -3.66
N SER A 327 13.54 -2.26 -3.00
CA SER A 327 13.42 -3.60 -2.43
C SER A 327 12.94 -4.67 -3.43
N LEU A 328 12.47 -4.28 -4.62
CA LEU A 328 12.08 -5.23 -5.66
C LEU A 328 13.31 -5.83 -6.35
N GLU A 329 13.33 -7.16 -6.45
CA GLU A 329 14.46 -7.93 -6.97
C GLU A 329 14.75 -7.67 -8.46
N SER A 330 13.71 -7.64 -9.31
CA SER A 330 13.86 -7.56 -10.76
C SER A 330 13.80 -6.13 -11.30
N GLU A 331 14.65 -5.82 -12.29
CA GLU A 331 14.62 -4.54 -13.04
C GLU A 331 13.23 -4.28 -13.63
N THR A 332 12.59 -5.32 -14.17
CA THR A 332 11.26 -5.19 -14.78
C THR A 332 10.19 -4.79 -13.76
N ASP A 333 10.20 -5.38 -12.56
CA ASP A 333 9.23 -5.03 -11.53
C ASP A 333 9.47 -3.62 -10.98
N ARG A 334 10.73 -3.22 -10.80
CA ARG A 334 11.09 -1.85 -10.41
C ARG A 334 10.54 -0.81 -11.37
N VAL A 335 10.79 -1.01 -12.67
CA VAL A 335 10.36 -0.08 -13.71
C VAL A 335 8.83 0.01 -13.77
N LYS A 336 8.13 -1.13 -13.71
CA LYS A 336 6.66 -1.15 -13.69
C LYS A 336 6.09 -0.49 -12.43
N PHE A 337 6.71 -0.71 -11.26
CA PHE A 337 6.30 -0.11 -9.99
C PHE A 337 6.42 1.40 -10.00
N LEU A 338 7.53 1.91 -10.51
CA LEU A 338 7.71 3.34 -10.72
C LEU A 338 6.67 3.92 -11.67
N ARG A 339 6.46 3.27 -12.82
CA ARG A 339 5.49 3.72 -13.81
C ARG A 339 4.10 3.80 -13.19
N TYR A 340 3.70 2.79 -12.43
CA TYR A 340 2.43 2.80 -11.68
C TYR A 340 2.41 3.90 -10.62
N SER A 341 3.47 4.07 -9.82
CA SER A 341 3.51 5.08 -8.76
C SER A 341 3.28 6.49 -9.32
N MET A 342 3.84 6.79 -10.49
CA MET A 342 3.72 8.11 -11.14
C MET A 342 2.41 8.28 -11.93
N THR A 343 1.94 7.24 -12.62
CA THR A 343 0.81 7.36 -13.55
C THR A 343 -0.51 6.84 -12.99
N LYS A 344 -0.44 6.01 -11.95
CA LYS A 344 -1.51 5.17 -11.40
C LYS A 344 -2.20 4.29 -12.43
N ALA A 345 -1.58 4.03 -13.59
CA ALA A 345 -2.09 3.02 -14.50
C ALA A 345 -1.67 1.63 -14.04
N LEU A 346 -2.67 0.83 -13.65
CA LEU A 346 -2.48 -0.56 -13.27
C LEU A 346 -2.23 -1.46 -14.49
N TYR A 347 -2.87 -1.13 -15.61
CA TYR A 347 -2.75 -1.85 -16.88
C TYR A 347 -1.85 -1.07 -17.86
N GLU A 348 -1.08 -1.81 -18.65
CA GLU A 348 -0.17 -1.29 -19.67
C GLU A 348 -0.69 -1.64 -21.07
N ASP A 349 -1.85 -1.08 -21.42
CA ASP A 349 -2.39 -1.20 -22.77
C ASP A 349 -2.89 0.13 -23.32
N THR A 350 -3.27 0.11 -24.60
CA THR A 350 -3.72 1.28 -25.35
C THR A 350 -5.11 1.78 -24.93
N THR A 351 -5.82 1.04 -24.08
CA THR A 351 -7.18 1.36 -23.67
C THR A 351 -7.23 2.13 -22.35
N THR A 352 -6.27 1.93 -21.44
CA THR A 352 -6.17 2.62 -20.15
C THR A 352 -5.60 4.04 -20.31
N VAL A 353 -6.45 4.95 -20.77
CA VAL A 353 -6.07 6.32 -21.16
C VAL A 353 -6.95 7.41 -20.53
N ILE A 354 -7.86 7.04 -19.62
CA ILE A 354 -8.81 7.95 -18.99
C ILE A 354 -8.42 8.21 -17.54
N GLY A 355 -8.40 9.48 -17.13
CA GLY A 355 -8.25 9.84 -15.72
C GLY A 355 -9.41 9.36 -14.87
N SER A 356 -9.12 8.75 -13.73
CA SER A 356 -10.15 8.29 -12.81
C SER A 356 -10.91 9.48 -12.24
N VAL A 357 -12.24 9.46 -12.36
CA VAL A 357 -13.07 10.53 -11.81
C VAL A 357 -13.00 10.53 -10.28
N VAL A 358 -12.88 9.35 -9.65
CA VAL A 358 -12.83 9.24 -8.18
C VAL A 358 -11.48 9.64 -7.60
N MET A 359 -10.40 9.61 -8.40
CA MET A 359 -9.04 9.98 -7.97
C MET A 359 -8.64 11.39 -8.42
N ASN A 360 -8.91 11.74 -9.68
CA ASN A 360 -8.39 12.94 -10.34
C ASN A 360 -9.38 14.11 -10.28
N THR A 361 -10.24 14.18 -9.25
CA THR A 361 -11.10 15.34 -9.01
C THR A 361 -11.05 15.73 -7.54
N GLU A 362 -11.32 17.01 -7.26
CA GLU A 362 -11.36 17.55 -5.90
C GLU A 362 -12.58 18.46 -5.76
N LYS A 363 -13.30 18.32 -4.63
CA LYS A 363 -14.37 19.22 -4.23
C LYS A 363 -14.63 19.05 -2.73
N GLU A 364 -13.84 19.77 -1.94
CA GLU A 364 -13.84 19.66 -0.48
C GLU A 364 -15.21 19.97 0.15
N SER A 365 -15.99 20.89 -0.45
CA SER A 365 -17.34 21.24 0.03
C SER A 365 -18.35 20.09 0.03
N ILE A 366 -18.04 18.98 -0.64
CA ILE A 366 -18.84 17.75 -0.63
C ILE A 366 -18.00 16.51 -0.25
N GLY A 367 -16.86 16.70 0.41
CA GLY A 367 -16.03 15.60 0.91
C GLY A 367 -15.14 14.90 -0.13
N ILE A 368 -15.08 15.37 -1.38
CA ILE A 368 -14.20 14.78 -2.40
C ILE A 368 -12.79 15.33 -2.23
N LYS A 369 -11.87 14.48 -1.77
CA LYS A 369 -10.44 14.77 -1.61
C LYS A 369 -9.59 13.73 -2.34
N GLN A 370 -8.38 14.13 -2.72
CA GLN A 370 -7.46 13.25 -3.43
C GLN A 370 -6.69 12.36 -2.46
N ALA A 371 -6.70 11.05 -2.74
CA ALA A 371 -5.83 10.06 -2.12
C ALA A 371 -5.08 9.30 -3.23
N PHE A 372 -3.82 8.98 -2.97
CA PHE A 372 -2.91 8.35 -3.94
C PHE A 372 -2.30 7.07 -3.38
N GLU A 373 -3.18 6.21 -2.86
CA GLU A 373 -2.83 4.94 -2.25
C GLU A 373 -2.17 3.98 -3.26
N CYS A 374 -1.45 2.99 -2.73
CA CYS A 374 -0.74 1.99 -3.52
C CYS A 374 -1.52 0.67 -3.52
N CYS A 375 -1.96 0.19 -4.68
CA CYS A 375 -2.74 -1.05 -4.76
C CYS A 375 -1.99 -2.30 -4.28
N PHE A 376 -0.66 -2.26 -4.20
CA PHE A 376 0.14 -3.37 -3.67
C PHE A 376 -0.09 -3.60 -2.17
N GLU A 377 -0.47 -2.56 -1.43
CA GLU A 377 -0.82 -2.67 0.00
C GLU A 377 -2.13 -3.42 0.21
N ALA A 378 -3.00 -3.42 -0.80
CA ALA A 378 -4.28 -4.11 -0.81
C ALA A 378 -4.17 -5.60 -1.16
N VAL A 379 -2.97 -6.09 -1.51
CA VAL A 379 -2.74 -7.48 -1.91
C VAL A 379 -2.15 -8.28 -0.75
N PRO A 380 -2.64 -9.50 -0.48
CA PRO A 380 -2.01 -10.39 0.48
C PRO A 380 -0.54 -10.65 0.17
N TYR A 381 0.35 -10.49 1.16
CA TYR A 381 1.80 -10.69 0.99
C TYR A 381 2.15 -12.03 0.34
N ARG A 382 1.37 -13.09 0.64
CA ARG A 382 1.50 -14.41 -0.01
C ARG A 382 1.49 -14.35 -1.54
N ILE A 383 0.70 -13.46 -2.15
CA ILE A 383 0.64 -13.28 -3.61
C ILE A 383 1.96 -12.72 -4.16
N HIS A 384 2.70 -11.96 -3.36
CA HIS A 384 3.98 -11.37 -3.77
C HIS A 384 5.15 -12.34 -3.59
N ILE A 385 5.11 -13.25 -2.61
CA ILE A 385 6.19 -14.22 -2.33
C ILE A 385 6.05 -15.56 -3.06
N VAL A 386 4.86 -15.93 -3.52
CA VAL A 386 4.66 -17.22 -4.18
C VAL A 386 5.45 -17.22 -5.50
N MET A 387 6.27 -18.26 -5.71
CA MET A 387 7.07 -18.51 -6.92
C MET A 387 6.21 -18.91 -8.14
N GLU A 388 5.03 -18.31 -8.29
CA GLU A 388 4.23 -18.41 -9.50
C GLU A 388 4.96 -17.66 -10.63
N ARG A 389 4.82 -18.16 -11.87
CA ARG A 389 5.40 -17.49 -13.04
C ARG A 389 4.78 -16.09 -13.20
N GLY A 390 5.61 -15.11 -13.54
CA GLY A 390 5.19 -13.72 -13.81
C GLY A 390 5.84 -12.71 -12.88
N GLY A 391 5.77 -11.42 -13.23
CA GLY A 391 6.24 -10.32 -12.39
C GLY A 391 5.25 -9.95 -11.27
N ILE A 392 5.66 -9.13 -10.30
CA ILE A 392 4.80 -8.74 -9.17
C ILE A 392 3.49 -8.09 -9.65
N PHE A 393 3.56 -7.30 -10.72
CA PHE A 393 2.40 -6.65 -11.34
C PHE A 393 1.38 -7.63 -11.92
N GLU A 394 1.87 -8.64 -12.61
CA GLU A 394 1.03 -9.65 -13.25
C GLU A 394 0.28 -10.45 -12.18
N ARG A 395 0.97 -10.80 -11.09
CA ARG A 395 0.35 -11.46 -9.94
C ARG A 395 -0.70 -10.57 -9.26
N THR A 396 -0.40 -9.28 -9.06
CA THR A 396 -1.35 -8.29 -8.51
C THR A 396 -2.62 -8.20 -9.36
N VAL A 397 -2.48 -7.98 -10.67
CA VAL A 397 -3.62 -7.85 -11.59
C VAL A 397 -4.43 -9.15 -11.62
N THR A 398 -3.75 -10.29 -11.74
CA THR A 398 -4.39 -11.61 -11.77
C THR A 398 -5.18 -11.87 -10.49
N PHE A 399 -4.63 -11.53 -9.33
CA PHE A 399 -5.33 -11.67 -8.05
C PHE A 399 -6.62 -10.85 -8.04
N PHE A 400 -6.55 -9.56 -8.39
CA PHE A 400 -7.72 -8.69 -8.39
C PHE A 400 -8.77 -9.12 -9.40
N GLU A 401 -8.40 -9.39 -10.66
CA GLU A 401 -9.35 -9.78 -11.70
C GLU A 401 -10.01 -11.12 -11.41
N ARG A 402 -9.23 -12.12 -10.94
CA ARG A 402 -9.77 -13.44 -10.60
C ARG A 402 -10.77 -13.37 -9.45
N ASN A 403 -10.39 -12.70 -8.36
CA ASN A 403 -11.27 -12.60 -7.19
C ASN A 403 -12.48 -11.71 -7.50
N MET A 404 -12.31 -10.63 -8.28
CA MET A 404 -13.42 -9.78 -8.71
C MET A 404 -14.39 -10.54 -9.61
N SER A 405 -13.90 -11.38 -10.51
CA SER A 405 -14.76 -12.23 -11.34
C SER A 405 -15.63 -13.16 -10.49
N LYS A 406 -15.06 -13.81 -9.48
CA LYS A 406 -15.80 -14.65 -8.54
C LYS A 406 -16.82 -13.84 -7.73
N TYR A 407 -16.38 -12.72 -7.15
CA TYR A 407 -17.24 -11.83 -6.38
C TYR A 407 -18.44 -11.33 -7.21
N MET A 408 -18.19 -10.92 -8.46
CA MET A 408 -19.23 -10.49 -9.39
C MET A 408 -20.26 -11.59 -9.64
N ASN A 409 -19.81 -12.81 -9.89
CA ASN A 409 -20.72 -13.94 -10.12
C ASN A 409 -21.59 -14.22 -8.88
N LEU A 410 -20.99 -14.25 -7.68
CA LEU A 410 -21.70 -14.48 -6.43
C LEU A 410 -22.73 -13.38 -6.12
N VAL A 411 -22.41 -12.10 -6.39
CA VAL A 411 -23.37 -10.99 -6.23
C VAL A 411 -24.51 -11.10 -7.24
N ARG A 412 -24.21 -11.38 -8.52
CA ARG A 412 -25.22 -11.53 -9.58
C ARG A 412 -26.17 -12.70 -9.31
N GLN A 413 -25.64 -13.80 -8.76
CA GLN A 413 -26.42 -14.97 -8.34
C GLN A 413 -27.14 -14.77 -7.00
N LYS A 414 -26.96 -13.61 -6.35
CA LYS A 414 -27.51 -13.28 -5.03
C LYS A 414 -27.01 -14.19 -3.90
N ALA A 415 -25.92 -14.92 -4.11
CA ALA A 415 -25.21 -15.65 -3.05
C ALA A 415 -24.54 -14.68 -2.05
N ILE A 416 -24.22 -13.46 -2.50
CA ILE A 416 -23.82 -12.34 -1.64
C ILE A 416 -24.83 -11.21 -1.79
N VAL A 417 -25.39 -10.75 -0.68
CA VAL A 417 -26.26 -9.58 -0.61
C VAL A 417 -25.54 -8.49 0.18
N PHE A 418 -25.10 -7.44 -0.51
CA PHE A 418 -24.30 -6.37 0.05
C PHE A 418 -25.13 -5.10 0.27
N SER A 419 -25.19 -4.62 1.51
CA SER A 419 -26.02 -3.49 1.94
C SER A 419 -25.17 -2.38 2.57
N PRO A 420 -24.60 -1.47 1.75
CA PRO A 420 -23.80 -0.35 2.25
C PRO A 420 -24.69 0.76 2.84
N LYS A 421 -24.28 1.31 3.98
CA LYS A 421 -25.01 2.34 4.71
C LYS A 421 -24.07 3.44 5.22
N LEU A 422 -24.47 4.68 4.99
CA LEU A 422 -23.81 5.83 5.60
C LEU A 422 -24.22 5.90 7.07
N SER A 423 -23.29 5.64 7.99
CA SER A 423 -23.51 5.84 9.42
C SER A 423 -22.21 5.89 10.19
N THR A 424 -22.25 6.56 11.35
CA THR A 424 -21.15 6.52 12.32
C THR A 424 -21.54 5.61 13.47
N LEU A 425 -20.64 4.69 13.82
CA LEU A 425 -20.81 3.84 14.99
C LEU A 425 -20.34 4.59 16.24
N THR A 426 -21.31 5.05 17.02
CA THR A 426 -21.09 5.76 18.28
C THR A 426 -22.08 5.24 19.32
N THR A 427 -21.76 5.39 20.62
CA THR A 427 -22.61 4.91 21.72
C THR A 427 -23.98 5.58 21.78
N ASP A 428 -24.10 6.78 21.20
CA ASP A 428 -25.35 7.55 21.07
C ASP A 428 -26.18 7.18 19.83
N ASN A 429 -25.65 6.35 18.92
CA ASN A 429 -26.40 5.88 17.75
C ASN A 429 -27.10 4.54 18.03
N GLU A 430 -28.07 4.57 18.96
CA GLU A 430 -28.79 3.38 19.42
C GLU A 430 -29.49 2.61 18.29
N ALA A 431 -29.92 3.31 17.23
CA ALA A 431 -30.60 2.69 16.09
C ALA A 431 -29.67 1.74 15.32
N VAL A 432 -28.43 2.16 15.04
CA VAL A 432 -27.45 1.30 14.36
C VAL A 432 -26.96 0.17 15.26
N LEU A 433 -26.75 0.45 16.55
CA LEU A 433 -26.38 -0.57 17.52
C LEU A 433 -27.47 -1.65 17.65
N SER A 434 -28.74 -1.23 17.67
CA SER A 434 -29.88 -2.15 17.71
C SER A 434 -29.99 -2.96 16.43
N GLU A 435 -29.86 -2.32 15.26
CA GLU A 435 -29.86 -3.03 13.98
C GLU A 435 -28.75 -4.09 13.91
N MET A 436 -27.51 -3.74 14.28
CA MET A 436 -26.40 -4.68 14.30
C MET A 436 -26.65 -5.85 15.25
N LYS A 437 -27.24 -5.59 16.42
CA LYS A 437 -27.59 -6.63 17.39
C LYS A 437 -28.69 -7.55 16.85
N ASP A 438 -29.73 -6.99 16.24
CA ASP A 438 -30.86 -7.73 15.68
C ASP A 438 -30.44 -8.58 14.48
N ALA A 439 -29.43 -8.12 13.73
CA ALA A 439 -28.82 -8.86 12.63
C ALA A 439 -28.07 -10.12 13.05
N LYS A 440 -27.79 -10.31 14.35
CA LYS A 440 -27.08 -11.47 14.93
C LYS A 440 -25.82 -11.84 14.13
N PRO A 441 -24.82 -10.93 14.05
CA PRO A 441 -23.67 -11.11 13.19
C PRO A 441 -22.92 -12.38 13.56
N TYR A 442 -22.63 -13.18 12.55
CA TYR A 442 -21.67 -14.27 12.64
C TYR A 442 -20.25 -13.72 12.77
N LEU A 443 -19.97 -12.62 12.08
CA LEU A 443 -18.68 -11.95 12.06
C LEU A 443 -18.86 -10.45 12.04
N ILE A 444 -18.03 -9.75 12.82
CA ILE A 444 -17.88 -8.30 12.74
C ILE A 444 -16.47 -8.00 12.26
N SER A 445 -16.35 -7.42 11.07
CA SER A 445 -15.11 -6.95 10.47
C SER A 445 -14.96 -5.45 10.72
N TRP A 446 -13.73 -5.04 10.99
CA TRP A 446 -13.38 -3.64 11.21
C TRP A 446 -12.21 -3.31 10.29
N SER A 447 -12.40 -2.43 9.31
CA SER A 447 -11.30 -1.93 8.48
C SER A 447 -10.82 -0.57 8.97
N ASN A 448 -9.51 -0.49 9.24
CA ASN A 448 -8.70 0.74 9.39
C ASN A 448 -9.21 1.86 10.30
N ASN A 449 -10.20 1.62 11.15
CA ASN A 449 -10.54 2.55 12.22
C ASN A 449 -9.60 2.34 13.41
N ASN A 450 -8.68 3.28 13.61
CA ASN A 450 -7.99 3.52 14.90
C ASN A 450 -8.95 4.03 16.00
N ASN A 451 -10.25 3.81 15.85
CA ASN A 451 -11.21 4.07 16.90
C ASN A 451 -11.23 2.88 17.86
N ASN A 452 -10.32 2.93 18.84
CA ASN A 452 -10.59 2.47 20.20
C ASN A 452 -11.71 3.33 20.84
N SER A 453 -12.82 3.56 20.13
CA SER A 453 -14.03 4.09 20.75
C SER A 453 -14.74 2.90 21.38
N MET A 454 -14.41 2.68 22.65
CA MET A 454 -15.19 1.97 23.67
C MET A 454 -15.76 0.61 23.25
N ILE A 455 -15.07 -0.45 23.68
CA ILE A 455 -15.74 -1.53 24.41
C ILE A 455 -15.16 -1.52 25.83
#